data_AF-A0A227J193-F1
#
_entry.id   AF-A0A227J193-F1
#
_cell.length_a   1.000
_cell.length_b   1.000
_cell.length_c   1.000
_cell.angle_alpha   90.00
_cell.angle_beta   90.00
_cell.angle_gamma   90.00
#
_symmetry.space_group_name_H-M   'P 1'
#
loop_
_entity.id
_entity.type
_entity.pdbx_description
1 polymer ?
#
loop_
_entity_poly.entity_id
_entity_poly.type
_entity_poly.pdbx_seq_one_letter_code
_entity_poly.pdbx_strand_id
1 'polypeptide(L)'
;TQLVNEYRDALDRGEVVVKEWRPMALHSVDWSPYLGHEWDMQWESTYDKQRLVELGNRLCQYPESHKLQSRVNKLYNDRLAMMTGEKAIDWGMAETL
;
A
#
# COMPACT_ATOMS: atom_id res chain seq x y z
N THR A 1 18.09 -43.95 -3.46
CA THR A 1 19.50 -43.49 -3.51
C THR A 1 19.82 -42.62 -4.70
N GLN A 2 19.08 -42.69 -5.82
CA GLN A 2 19.25 -41.79 -6.99
C GLN A 2 19.23 -40.29 -6.65
N LEU A 3 18.22 -39.84 -5.88
CA LEU A 3 18.06 -38.43 -5.52
C LEU A 3 19.29 -37.82 -4.80
N VAL A 4 19.99 -38.61 -4.00
CA VAL A 4 21.17 -38.17 -3.24
C VAL A 4 22.41 -38.11 -4.12
N ASN A 5 22.53 -39.04 -5.06
CA ASN A 5 23.63 -39.04 -6.02
C ASN A 5 23.47 -37.88 -7.01
N GLU A 6 22.28 -37.67 -7.56
CA GLU A 6 21.99 -36.54 -8.46
C GLU A 6 22.26 -35.19 -7.80
N TYR A 7 21.89 -35.03 -6.52
CA TYR A 7 22.16 -33.82 -5.75
C TYR A 7 23.66 -33.60 -5.51
N ARG A 8 24.43 -34.66 -5.23
CA ARG A 8 25.89 -34.59 -5.07
C ARG A 8 26.60 -34.29 -6.39
N ASP A 9 26.21 -34.97 -7.46
CA ASP A 9 26.80 -34.75 -8.78
C ASP A 9 26.52 -33.31 -9.27
N ALA A 10 25.35 -32.74 -8.96
CA ALA A 10 25.04 -31.35 -9.26
C ALA A 10 25.90 -30.36 -8.46
N LEU A 11 26.16 -30.64 -7.17
CA LEU A 11 27.09 -29.84 -6.36
C LEU A 11 28.53 -29.93 -6.87
N ASP A 12 29.00 -31.12 -7.27
CA ASP A 12 30.35 -31.33 -7.80
C ASP A 12 30.55 -30.63 -9.16
N ARG A 13 29.48 -30.48 -9.95
CA ARG A 13 29.46 -29.67 -11.19
C ARG A 13 29.34 -28.16 -10.95
N GLY A 14 29.18 -27.73 -9.70
CA GLY A 14 28.97 -26.32 -9.33
C GLY A 14 27.60 -25.77 -9.75
N GLU A 15 26.63 -26.64 -10.01
CA GLU A 15 25.27 -26.26 -10.39
C GLU A 15 24.48 -25.78 -9.16
N VAL A 16 23.60 -24.79 -9.36
CA VAL A 16 22.74 -24.32 -8.28
C VAL A 16 21.59 -25.31 -8.08
N VAL A 17 21.63 -26.05 -6.97
CA VAL A 17 20.66 -27.11 -6.62
C VAL A 17 19.35 -26.60 -6.00
N VAL A 18 19.23 -25.28 -5.79
CA VAL A 18 18.02 -24.62 -5.30
C VAL A 18 17.06 -24.37 -6.46
N LYS A 19 15.88 -25.01 -6.45
CA LYS A 19 14.91 -24.94 -7.56
C LYS A 19 14.37 -23.53 -7.81
N GLU A 20 14.33 -22.73 -6.76
CA GLU A 20 13.85 -21.35 -6.73
C GLU A 20 14.92 -20.35 -7.17
N TRP A 21 16.15 -20.80 -7.45
CA TRP A 21 17.21 -19.91 -7.90
C TRP A 21 16.85 -19.31 -9.27
N ARG A 22 16.93 -17.98 -9.32
CA ARG A 22 16.81 -17.19 -10.53
C ARG A 22 18.10 -16.40 -10.68
N PRO A 23 18.68 -16.30 -11.89
CA PRO A 23 19.77 -15.36 -12.11
C PRO A 23 19.31 -13.98 -11.66
N MET A 24 20.20 -13.27 -10.96
CA MET A 24 19.91 -11.93 -10.44
C MET A 24 19.74 -11.00 -11.63
N ALA A 25 18.50 -10.80 -12.08
CA ALA A 25 18.18 -9.77 -13.05
C ALA A 25 18.61 -8.44 -12.42
N LEU A 26 19.40 -7.66 -13.16
CA LEU A 26 19.81 -6.32 -12.77
C LEU A 26 18.54 -5.47 -12.64
N HIS A 27 17.98 -5.48 -11.44
CA HIS A 27 16.93 -4.65 -10.87
C HIS A 27 15.81 -4.23 -11.85
N SER A 28 14.66 -4.89 -11.75
CA SER A 28 13.39 -4.48 -12.37
C SER A 28 12.81 -3.17 -11.81
N VAL A 29 13.63 -2.34 -11.15
CA VAL A 29 13.20 -1.12 -10.45
C VAL A 29 14.30 -0.06 -10.63
N ASP A 30 14.00 0.93 -11.45
CA ASP A 30 14.82 2.14 -11.60
C ASP A 30 14.50 3.12 -10.47
N TRP A 31 15.48 3.38 -9.61
CA TRP A 31 15.37 4.31 -8.48
C TRP A 31 15.87 5.71 -8.81
N SER A 32 16.46 5.90 -10.01
CA SER A 32 17.02 7.19 -10.46
C SER A 32 16.06 8.37 -10.31
N PRO A 33 14.73 8.23 -10.53
CA PRO A 33 13.80 9.34 -10.38
C PRO A 33 13.56 9.80 -8.93
N TYR A 34 13.99 9.05 -7.92
CA TYR A 34 13.69 9.32 -6.50
C TYR A 34 14.90 9.77 -5.69
N LEU A 35 16.10 9.77 -6.28
CA LEU A 35 17.35 10.11 -5.61
C LEU A 35 17.75 11.57 -5.88
N GLY A 36 18.34 12.22 -4.88
CA GLY A 36 18.93 13.56 -5.02
C GLY A 36 17.95 14.73 -4.96
N HIS A 37 16.76 14.53 -4.42
CA HIS A 37 15.79 15.60 -4.20
C HIS A 37 16.06 16.34 -2.89
N GLU A 38 15.95 17.67 -2.94
CA GLU A 38 15.97 18.52 -1.74
C GLU A 38 14.61 18.51 -1.05
N TRP A 39 14.60 18.79 0.25
CA TRP A 39 13.40 18.74 1.09
C TRP A 39 12.36 19.84 0.74
N ASP A 40 12.77 20.91 0.08
CA ASP A 40 11.96 22.08 -0.30
C ASP A 40 11.53 22.06 -1.77
N MET A 41 11.73 20.92 -2.45
CA MET A 41 11.30 20.74 -3.84
C MET A 41 9.79 21.02 -3.97
N GLN A 42 9.44 21.83 -4.97
CA GLN A 42 8.04 22.09 -5.30
C GLN A 42 7.38 20.80 -5.81
N TRP A 43 6.18 20.53 -5.29
CA TRP A 43 5.36 19.39 -5.71
C TRP A 43 3.90 19.81 -5.77
N GLU A 44 3.11 19.08 -6.55
CA GLU A 44 1.68 19.33 -6.74
C GLU A 44 0.89 18.97 -5.47
N SER A 45 0.81 19.93 -4.54
CA SER A 45 0.14 19.77 -3.24
C SER A 45 -1.35 20.08 -3.27
N THR A 46 -1.85 20.64 -4.37
CA THR A 46 -3.27 20.97 -4.51
C THR A 46 -4.07 19.79 -5.03
N TYR A 47 -5.29 19.65 -4.53
CA TYR A 47 -6.21 18.59 -4.95
C TYR A 47 -7.61 19.15 -5.16
N ASP A 48 -8.37 18.56 -6.07
CA ASP A 48 -9.75 18.97 -6.32
C ASP A 48 -10.63 18.67 -5.10
N LYS A 49 -11.29 19.71 -4.58
CA LYS A 49 -12.11 19.60 -3.37
C LYS A 49 -13.30 18.66 -3.58
N GLN A 50 -13.93 18.71 -4.75
CA GLN A 50 -15.10 17.89 -5.03
C GLN A 50 -14.71 16.40 -5.06
N ARG A 51 -13.58 16.08 -5.69
CA ARG A 51 -13.02 14.74 -5.71
C ARG A 51 -12.63 14.25 -4.32
N LEU A 52 -12.05 15.12 -3.49
CA LEU A 52 -11.66 14.79 -2.12
C LEU A 52 -12.89 14.41 -1.26
N VAL A 53 -14.00 15.14 -1.41
CA VAL A 53 -15.27 14.81 -0.75
C VAL A 53 -15.85 13.49 -1.27
N GLU A 54 -15.76 13.22 -2.57
CA GLU A 54 -16.20 11.93 -3.15
C GLU A 54 -15.40 10.75 -2.59
N LEU A 55 -14.07 10.88 -2.48
CA LEU A 55 -13.20 9.86 -1.89
C LEU A 55 -13.57 9.62 -0.42
N GLY A 56 -13.74 10.67 0.37
CA GLY A 56 -14.14 10.54 1.77
C GLY A 56 -15.50 9.87 1.97
N ASN A 57 -16.48 10.19 1.12
CA ASN A 57 -17.77 9.50 1.13
C ASN A 57 -17.63 8.02 0.80
N ARG A 58 -16.77 7.66 -0.17
CA ARG A 58 -16.52 6.27 -0.56
C ARG A 58 -15.77 5.48 0.52
N LEU A 59 -14.84 6.12 1.22
CA LEU A 59 -14.14 5.53 2.38
C LEU A 59 -15.10 5.19 3.53
N CYS A 60 -16.19 5.95 3.67
CA CYS A 60 -17.19 5.73 4.71
C CYS A 60 -18.24 4.67 4.32
N GLN A 61 -18.22 4.13 3.11
CA GLN A 61 -19.16 3.09 2.67
C GLN A 61 -18.64 1.70 3.03
N TYR A 62 -19.52 0.88 3.60
CA TYR A 62 -19.27 -0.52 3.92
C TYR A 62 -20.54 -1.36 3.67
N PRO A 63 -20.42 -2.67 3.40
CA PRO A 63 -21.58 -3.53 3.19
C PRO A 63 -22.49 -3.57 4.43
N GLU A 64 -23.80 -3.50 4.23
CA GLU A 64 -24.78 -3.57 5.34
C GLU A 64 -24.69 -4.89 6.15
N SER A 65 -24.19 -5.96 5.52
CA SER A 65 -23.93 -7.24 6.19
C SER A 65 -22.77 -7.19 7.18
N HIS A 66 -21.93 -6.14 7.14
CA HIS A 66 -20.76 -6.01 8.00
C HIS A 66 -21.10 -5.20 9.26
N LYS A 67 -21.39 -5.90 10.36
CA LYS A 67 -21.71 -5.27 11.63
C LYS A 67 -20.46 -4.68 12.29
N LEU A 68 -20.38 -3.36 12.34
CA LEU A 68 -19.31 -2.64 13.01
C LEU A 68 -19.44 -2.68 14.55
N GLN A 69 -18.30 -2.58 15.22
CA GLN A 69 -18.24 -2.32 16.65
C GLN A 69 -18.76 -0.90 16.95
N SER A 70 -19.40 -0.68 18.10
CA SER A 70 -20.15 0.55 18.39
C SER A 70 -19.33 1.85 18.30
N ARG A 71 -18.07 1.85 18.75
CA ARG A 71 -17.16 3.00 18.63
C ARG A 71 -16.68 3.20 17.19
N VAL A 72 -16.48 2.12 16.44
CA VAL A 72 -16.14 2.20 15.01
C VAL A 72 -17.31 2.80 14.23
N ASN A 73 -18.53 2.35 14.49
CA ASN A 73 -19.72 2.92 13.84
C ASN A 73 -19.87 4.42 14.12
N LYS A 74 -19.62 4.84 15.38
CA LYS A 74 -19.61 6.26 15.74
C LYS A 74 -18.54 7.04 14.95
N LEU A 75 -17.34 6.49 14.81
CA LEU A 75 -16.26 7.11 14.03
C LEU A 75 -16.66 7.28 12.55
N TYR A 76 -17.29 6.27 11.94
CA TYR A 76 -17.76 6.36 10.56
C TYR A 76 -18.84 7.43 10.37
N ASN A 77 -19.79 7.54 11.31
CA ASN A 77 -20.79 8.62 11.29
C ASN A 77 -20.15 10.00 11.45
N ASP A 78 -19.17 10.13 12.35
CA ASP A 78 -18.42 11.38 12.54
C ASP A 78 -17.64 11.77 11.27
N ARG A 79 -17.03 10.80 10.58
CA ARG A 79 -16.33 11.01 9.29
C ARG A 79 -17.27 11.43 8.17
N LEU A 80 -18.48 10.88 8.13
CA LEU A 80 -19.51 11.29 7.17
C LEU A 80 -19.90 12.76 7.40
N ALA A 81 -20.08 13.17 8.66
CA ALA A 81 -20.36 14.57 9.03
C ALA A 81 -19.19 15.52 8.70
N MET A 82 -17.94 15.03 8.68
CA MET A 82 -16.79 15.82 8.22
C MET A 82 -16.85 16.09 6.71
N MET A 83 -17.33 15.12 5.92
CA MET A 83 -17.44 15.27 4.46
C MET A 83 -18.58 16.19 4.02
N THR A 84 -19.65 16.28 4.82
CA THR A 84 -20.73 17.25 4.60
C THR A 84 -20.38 18.66 5.10
N GLY A 85 -19.29 18.80 5.86
CA GLY A 85 -18.85 20.07 6.45
C GLY A 85 -19.56 20.45 7.75
N GLU A 86 -20.35 19.54 8.32
CA GLU A 86 -21.00 19.72 9.64
C GLU A 86 -19.98 19.66 10.78
N LYS A 87 -18.87 18.94 10.58
CA LYS A 87 -17.78 18.79 11.55
C LYS A 87 -16.44 19.12 10.91
N ALA A 88 -15.53 19.70 11.68
CA ALA A 88 -14.14 19.88 11.24
C ALA A 88 -13.44 18.51 11.10
N ILE A 89 -12.56 18.41 10.08
CA ILE A 89 -11.77 17.21 9.81
C ILE A 89 -10.80 16.97 10.97
N ASP A 90 -10.81 15.75 11.50
CA ASP A 90 -9.82 15.32 12.50
C ASP A 90 -8.58 14.69 11.85
N TRP A 91 -7.56 14.43 12.65
CA TRP A 91 -6.30 13.84 12.17
C TRP A 91 -6.52 12.50 11.47
N GLY A 92 -7.37 11.64 12.05
CA GLY A 92 -7.59 10.30 11.53
C GLY A 92 -8.31 10.30 10.17
N MET A 93 -9.13 11.30 9.89
CA MET A 93 -9.74 11.48 8.57
C MET A 93 -8.76 12.12 7.58
N ALA A 94 -7.97 13.11 8.01
CA ALA A 94 -6.97 13.76 7.17
C ALA A 94 -5.87 12.81 6.70
N GLU A 95 -5.44 11.85 7.53
CA GLU A 95 -4.47 10.81 7.15
C GLU A 95 -5.05 9.76 6.17
N THR A 96 -6.37 9.56 6.19
CA THR A 96 -7.01 8.55 5.32
C THR A 96 -7.32 9.10 3.92
N LEU A 97 -7.45 10.42 3.80
CA LEU A 97 -7.74 11.15 2.55
C LEU A 97 -6.47 11.43 1.74
#